data_AF-A0A660Y9D1-F1
#
_entry.id   AF-A0A660Y9D1-F1
#
_cell.length_a   1.000
_cell.length_b   1.000
_cell.length_c   1.000
_cell.angle_alpha   90.00
_cell.angle_beta   90.00
_cell.angle_gamma   90.00
#
_symmetry.space_group_name_H-M   'P 1'
#
loop_
_entity.id
_entity.type
_entity.pdbx_description
1 polymer ?
#
loop_
_entity_poly.entity_id
_entity_poly.type
_entity_poly.pdbx_seq_one_letter_code
_entity_poly.pdbx_strand_id
1 'polypeptide(L)'
;PGAKVRTVFEKAVAAYRAEGFEDEWQLHHQGGGTGYEPRDFKGAPDCSEIVQAHQAYAWNPSIAGTKSEDTILVGPEGFKVLSETPDWPMIEATFEGQTIARPDILIR
;
A
#
# COMPACT_ATOMS: atom_id res chain seq x y z
N PRO A 1 -6.65 -11.05 5.23
CA PRO A 1 -5.99 -12.27 4.71
C PRO A 1 -6.96 -13.05 3.78
N GLY A 2 -6.44 -13.85 2.86
CA GLY A 2 -7.22 -14.68 1.91
C GLY A 2 -7.57 -14.01 0.58
N ALA A 3 -7.39 -12.69 0.46
CA ALA A 3 -7.56 -11.98 -0.82
C ALA A 3 -6.40 -12.31 -1.77
N LYS A 4 -6.67 -12.34 -3.08
CA LYS A 4 -5.61 -12.43 -4.09
C LYS A 4 -4.88 -11.09 -4.17
N VAL A 5 -3.55 -11.12 -4.22
CA VAL A 5 -2.74 -9.90 -4.32
C VAL A 5 -3.08 -9.12 -5.59
N ARG A 6 -3.31 -9.79 -6.72
CA ARG A 6 -3.77 -9.13 -7.96
C ARG A 6 -5.05 -8.32 -7.79
N THR A 7 -5.98 -8.76 -6.94
CA THR A 7 -7.24 -8.04 -6.68
C THR A 7 -7.00 -6.78 -5.85
N VAL A 8 -6.03 -6.80 -4.93
CA VAL A 8 -5.57 -5.59 -4.22
C VAL A 8 -4.90 -4.63 -5.19
N PHE A 9 -4.08 -5.15 -6.11
CA PHE A 9 -3.45 -4.36 -7.16
C PHE A 9 -4.48 -3.72 -8.10
N GLU A 10 -5.50 -4.47 -8.54
CA GLU A 10 -6.61 -3.95 -9.36
C GLU A 10 -7.33 -2.79 -8.65
N LYS A 11 -7.58 -2.89 -7.34
CA LYS A 11 -8.14 -1.79 -6.54
C LYS A 11 -7.24 -0.57 -6.52
N ALA A 12 -5.92 -0.76 -6.41
CA ALA A 12 -4.97 0.35 -6.47
C ALA A 12 -4.99 1.04 -7.85
N VAL A 13 -4.98 0.29 -8.95
CA VAL A 13 -5.12 0.85 -10.31
C VAL A 13 -6.43 1.62 -10.48
N ALA A 14 -7.54 1.10 -9.94
CA ALA A 14 -8.82 1.82 -9.96
C ALA A 14 -8.77 3.13 -9.17
N ALA A 15 -8.06 3.18 -8.03
CA ALA A 15 -7.86 4.40 -7.25
C ALA A 15 -7.05 5.45 -8.04
N TYR A 16 -5.98 5.04 -8.73
CA TYR A 16 -5.24 5.94 -9.64
C TYR A 16 -6.14 6.59 -10.68
N ARG A 17 -6.99 5.80 -11.36
CA ARG A 17 -7.96 6.34 -12.33
C ARG A 17 -8.96 7.29 -11.67
N ALA A 18 -9.51 6.92 -10.51
CA ALA A 18 -10.51 7.73 -9.81
C ALA A 18 -9.96 9.11 -9.39
N GLU A 19 -8.68 9.17 -9.02
CA GLU A 19 -8.00 10.41 -8.63
C GLU A 19 -7.43 11.20 -9.82
N GLY A 20 -7.65 10.75 -11.06
CA GLY A 20 -7.20 11.44 -12.29
C GLY A 20 -5.75 11.15 -12.71
N PHE A 21 -5.14 10.10 -12.16
CA PHE A 21 -3.75 9.69 -12.38
C PHE A 21 -3.64 8.30 -13.02
N GLU A 22 -4.48 8.02 -14.02
CA GLU A 22 -4.74 6.68 -14.56
C GLU A 22 -3.49 5.84 -14.91
N ASP A 23 -2.42 6.47 -15.40
CA ASP A 23 -1.22 5.77 -15.86
C ASP A 23 -0.03 5.81 -14.88
N GLU A 24 -0.14 6.54 -13.76
CA GLU A 24 0.97 6.74 -12.82
C GLU A 24 1.44 5.42 -12.17
N TRP A 25 0.53 4.46 -12.00
CA TRP A 25 0.88 3.15 -11.45
C TRP A 25 1.84 2.36 -12.35
N GLN A 26 1.97 2.72 -13.63
CA GLN A 26 2.87 2.04 -14.57
C GLN A 26 4.31 2.51 -14.42
N LEU A 27 4.52 3.70 -13.84
CA LEU A 27 5.83 4.33 -13.72
C LEU A 27 6.64 3.79 -12.53
N HIS A 28 5.99 3.06 -11.61
CA HIS A 28 6.62 2.51 -10.42
C HIS A 28 5.82 1.31 -9.91
N HIS A 29 6.46 0.34 -9.24
CA HIS A 29 5.72 -0.78 -8.67
C HIS A 29 4.96 -0.34 -7.41
N GLN A 30 3.81 -0.98 -7.15
CA GLN A 30 2.90 -0.57 -6.09
C GLN A 30 3.16 -1.23 -4.73
N GLY A 31 4.09 -2.18 -4.71
CA GLY A 31 4.51 -2.84 -3.49
C GLY A 31 4.42 -4.35 -3.62
N GLY A 32 4.35 -5.03 -2.50
CA GLY A 32 4.13 -6.48 -2.42
C GLY A 32 4.59 -7.05 -1.09
N GLY A 33 4.65 -8.39 -1.01
CA GLY A 33 5.18 -9.08 0.16
C GLY A 33 6.63 -8.69 0.40
N THR A 34 7.00 -8.50 1.66
CA THR A 34 8.34 -8.10 2.08
C THR A 34 8.81 -8.91 3.27
N GLY A 35 10.13 -9.06 3.40
CA GLY A 35 10.75 -9.82 4.48
C GLY A 35 12.25 -9.55 4.53
N TYR A 36 13.05 -10.57 4.27
CA TYR A 36 14.50 -10.42 4.13
C TYR A 36 14.87 -9.67 2.86
N GLU A 37 14.17 -9.94 1.76
CA GLU A 37 14.31 -9.16 0.52
C GLU A 37 13.42 -7.91 0.59
N PRO A 38 13.80 -6.82 -0.11
CA PRO A 38 12.96 -5.63 -0.21
C PRO A 38 11.58 -5.93 -0.79
N ARG A 39 11.47 -6.96 -1.63
CA ARG A 39 10.21 -7.54 -2.13
C ARG A 39 10.41 -9.04 -2.33
N ASP A 40 9.70 -9.85 -1.54
CA ASP A 40 9.59 -11.29 -1.78
C ASP A 40 8.79 -11.54 -3.07
N PHE A 41 7.80 -10.68 -3.33
CA PHE A 41 7.10 -10.57 -4.61
C PHE A 41 6.53 -9.16 -4.78
N LYS A 42 6.13 -8.82 -6.01
CA LYS A 42 5.45 -7.56 -6.33
C LYS A 42 3.96 -7.80 -6.59
N GLY A 43 3.13 -6.85 -6.18
CA GLY A 43 1.75 -6.77 -6.64
C GLY A 43 1.73 -6.44 -8.13
N ALA A 44 1.02 -7.25 -8.90
CA ALA A 44 0.91 -7.14 -10.35
C ALA A 44 -0.38 -7.83 -10.84
N PRO A 45 -0.86 -7.54 -12.06
CA PRO A 45 -2.07 -8.17 -12.61
C PRO A 45 -2.00 -9.70 -12.71
N ASP A 46 -0.81 -10.24 -12.94
CA ASP A 46 -0.52 -11.67 -13.08
C ASP A 46 -0.04 -12.32 -11.76
N CYS A 47 0.01 -11.58 -10.66
CA CYS A 47 0.44 -12.08 -9.37
C CYS A 47 -0.51 -13.17 -8.85
N SER A 48 0.02 -14.38 -8.62
CA SER A 48 -0.74 -15.53 -8.11
C SER A 48 -0.80 -15.60 -6.59
N GLU A 49 -0.10 -14.72 -5.89
CA GLU A 49 0.01 -14.75 -4.44
C GLU A 49 -1.31 -14.41 -3.73
N ILE A 50 -1.45 -14.97 -2.53
CA ILE A 50 -2.59 -14.74 -1.64
C ILE A 50 -2.09 -13.97 -0.41
N VAL A 51 -2.86 -12.98 0.02
CA VAL A 51 -2.56 -12.22 1.22
C VAL A 51 -2.62 -13.12 2.45
N GLN A 52 -1.47 -13.45 3.04
CA GLN A 52 -1.38 -14.31 4.23
C GLN A 52 -1.51 -13.52 5.53
N ALA A 53 -1.99 -14.19 6.57
CA ALA A 53 -1.81 -13.70 7.94
C ALA A 53 -0.34 -13.86 8.37
N HIS A 54 0.12 -13.01 9.28
CA HIS A 54 1.49 -12.93 9.77
C HIS A 54 2.54 -12.62 8.71
N GLN A 55 2.13 -11.98 7.60
CA GLN A 55 3.02 -11.57 6.53
C GLN A 55 3.10 -10.05 6.45
N ALA A 56 4.31 -9.54 6.22
CA ALA A 56 4.56 -8.13 6.02
C ALA A 56 4.41 -7.76 4.53
N TYR A 57 3.91 -6.56 4.29
CA TYR A 57 3.74 -5.96 2.98
C TYR A 57 4.32 -4.56 3.00
N ALA A 58 5.25 -4.27 2.10
CA ALA A 58 5.65 -2.90 1.83
C ALA A 58 4.81 -2.40 0.66
N TRP A 59 3.86 -1.51 0.94
CA TRP A 59 2.92 -0.97 -0.05
C TRP A 59 3.18 0.50 -0.27
N ASN A 60 3.36 0.90 -1.54
CA ASN A 60 4.03 2.15 -1.88
C ASN A 60 3.45 2.89 -3.10
N PRO A 61 2.18 3.31 -3.04
CA PRO A 61 1.60 4.16 -4.08
C PRO A 61 2.39 5.46 -4.28
N SER A 62 2.58 5.80 -5.54
CA SER A 62 3.32 6.99 -5.99
C SER A 62 2.72 7.60 -7.24
N ILE A 63 2.85 8.92 -7.36
CA ILE A 63 2.67 9.68 -8.60
C ILE A 63 3.97 10.45 -8.89
N ALA A 64 4.09 11.09 -10.05
CA ALA A 64 5.21 11.96 -10.35
C ALA A 64 5.44 13.01 -9.24
N GLY A 65 6.60 12.94 -8.59
CA GLY A 65 7.01 13.86 -7.54
C GLY A 65 6.54 13.51 -6.12
N THR A 66 5.77 12.44 -5.90
CA THR A 66 5.33 12.07 -4.52
C THR A 66 5.11 10.55 -4.37
N LYS A 67 5.51 10.01 -3.23
CA LYS A 67 5.29 8.61 -2.84
C LYS A 67 4.83 8.54 -1.38
N SER A 68 3.86 7.70 -1.10
CA SER A 68 3.48 7.31 0.26
C SER A 68 3.74 5.82 0.41
N GLU A 69 4.57 5.41 1.37
CA GLU A 69 4.93 4.01 1.60
C GLU A 69 4.84 3.65 3.07
N ASP A 70 4.31 2.47 3.36
CA ASP A 70 4.42 1.88 4.70
C ASP A 70 4.67 0.38 4.63
N THR A 71 5.27 -0.15 5.70
CA THR A 71 5.29 -1.57 6.00
C THR A 71 4.07 -1.93 6.85
N ILE A 72 3.26 -2.86 6.36
CA ILE A 72 2.02 -3.30 6.97
C ILE A 72 2.15 -4.77 7.33
N LEU A 73 1.92 -5.13 8.59
CA LEU A 73 1.79 -6.51 9.03
C LEU A 73 0.33 -6.93 8.98
N VAL A 74 -0.01 -7.88 8.12
CA VAL A 74 -1.34 -8.47 8.08
C VAL A 74 -1.46 -9.51 9.19
N GLY A 75 -2.48 -9.38 10.04
CA GLY A 75 -2.86 -10.36 11.07
C GLY A 75 -4.05 -11.23 10.63
N PRO A 76 -4.48 -12.16 11.50
CA PRO A 76 -5.64 -13.00 11.24
C PRO A 76 -6.95 -12.21 11.15
N GLU A 77 -7.10 -11.15 11.96
CA GLU A 77 -8.34 -10.37 12.09
C GLU A 77 -8.21 -8.90 11.65
N GLY A 78 -7.05 -8.49 11.16
CA GLY A 78 -6.79 -7.09 10.81
C GLY A 78 -5.38 -6.88 10.29
N PHE A 79 -4.88 -5.65 10.38
CA PHE A 79 -3.51 -5.30 10.05
C PHE A 79 -2.96 -4.25 11.01
N LYS A 80 -1.64 -4.12 11.02
CA LYS A 80 -0.93 -3.06 11.74
C LYS A 80 0.06 -2.38 10.82
N VAL A 81 0.08 -1.05 10.80
CA VAL A 81 1.14 -0.28 10.16
C VAL A 81 2.36 -0.27 11.11
N LEU A 82 3.50 -0.74 10.63
CA LEU A 82 4.72 -0.88 11.44
C LEU A 82 5.63 0.35 11.36
N SER A 83 5.51 1.13 10.30
CA SER A 83 6.35 2.29 10.00
C SER A 83 5.66 3.63 10.26
N GLU A 84 4.67 3.66 11.16
CA GLU A 84 4.01 4.90 11.55
C GLU A 84 5.01 5.93 12.10
N THR A 85 4.86 7.19 11.69
CA THR A 85 5.72 8.31 12.10
C THR A 85 4.89 9.42 12.76
N PRO A 86 4.42 9.26 14.01
CA PRO A 86 3.47 10.19 14.64
C PRO A 86 4.04 11.59 14.87
N ASP A 87 5.36 11.75 14.85
CA ASP A 87 6.03 13.06 14.99
C ASP A 87 6.06 13.87 13.68
N TRP A 88 5.55 13.32 12.58
CA TRP A 88 5.36 14.03 11.31
C TRP A 88 3.95 14.61 11.21
N PRO A 89 3.72 15.60 10.32
CA PRO A 89 2.36 15.92 9.89
C PRO A 89 1.65 14.65 9.42
N MET A 90 0.41 14.45 9.85
CA MET A 90 -0.38 13.28 9.51
C MET A 90 -1.71 13.71 8.89
N ILE A 91 -2.16 12.95 7.89
CA ILE A 91 -3.48 13.07 7.27
C ILE A 91 -4.24 11.75 7.43
N GLU A 92 -5.54 11.83 7.69
CA GLU A 92 -6.40 10.66 7.78
C GLU A 92 -6.95 10.28 6.40
N ALA A 93 -6.85 8.99 6.07
CA ALA A 93 -7.45 8.40 4.87
C ALA A 93 -8.49 7.37 5.30
N THR A 94 -9.73 7.54 4.84
CA THR A 94 -10.85 6.64 5.15
C THR A 94 -11.30 5.88 3.91
N PHE A 95 -11.37 4.55 4.00
CA PHE A 95 -11.84 3.67 2.94
C PHE A 95 -12.74 2.57 3.53
N GLU A 96 -13.93 2.38 2.97
CA GLU A 96 -14.92 1.36 3.42
C GLU A 96 -15.19 1.38 4.95
N GLY A 97 -15.17 2.58 5.57
CA GLY A 97 -15.40 2.75 7.01
C GLY A 97 -14.17 2.48 7.89
N GLN A 98 -13.03 2.17 7.31
CA GLN A 98 -11.75 2.05 7.99
C GLN A 98 -10.90 3.30 7.76
N THR A 99 -10.39 3.89 8.84
CA THR A 99 -9.50 5.05 8.80
C THR A 99 -8.09 4.65 9.17
N ILE A 100 -7.11 5.12 8.41
CA ILE A 100 -5.68 5.03 8.72
C ILE A 100 -5.05 6.42 8.67
N ALA A 101 -4.04 6.66 9.51
CA ALA A 101 -3.21 7.87 9.41
C ALA A 101 -2.05 7.63 8.44
N ARG A 102 -1.74 8.63 7.62
CA ARG A 102 -0.61 8.62 6.67
C ARG A 102 0.25 9.87 6.89
N PRO A 103 1.57 9.79 6.70
CA PRO A 103 2.41 10.99 6.71
C PRO A 103 1.95 11.98 5.63
N ASP A 104 1.78 13.23 6.02
CA ASP A 104 1.50 14.37 5.16
C ASP A 104 2.82 15.11 4.82
N ILE A 105 2.73 16.13 3.96
CA ILE A 105 3.87 16.93 3.52
C ILE A 105 4.36 17.80 4.68
N LEU A 106 5.64 17.64 5.04
CA LEU A 106 6.30 18.54 5.97
C LEU A 106 6.61 19.89 5.30
N ILE A 107 5.86 20.92 5.69
CA ILE A 107 6.10 22.32 5.28
C ILE A 107 6.87 23.03 6.41
N ARG A 108 7.96 23.72 6.07
CA ARG A 108 8.79 24.51 7.00
C ARG A 108 8.91 25.95 6.54
#